data_AF-A0A8T1VFC5-F1
#
_entry.id   AF-A0A8T1VFC5-F1
#
_cell.length_a   1.000
_cell.length_b   1.000
_cell.length_c   1.000
_cell.angle_alpha   90.00
_cell.angle_beta   90.00
_cell.angle_gamma   90.00
#
_symmetry.space_group_name_H-M   'P 1'
#
loop_
_entity.id
_entity.type
_entity.pdbx_description
1 polymer ?
#
loop_
_entity_poly.entity_id
_entity_poly.type
_entity_poly.pdbx_seq_one_letter_code
_entity_poly.pdbx_strand_id
1 'polypeptide(L)'
;MTPDEAVLVATTTRQLNWLRSLVVGYSCNVLDALVVAGCRGDVSTLEILLTKPKLELRGAAVAAAENCHLDAVRLLLKCINAQAKQVVTAWRVMESGARNGHVEMVVLAAEYADEGRHSTWSTMDDPDNALACAIAGGHVEVVRFLVGPCPHHWNFADALDQAAALGDQEVIELIHRAIPERIDEYVDEIDDVDDMMTYVAPGGRVHAARYLYEHGHNSAELMSGTFPRVVESGKTELMQFFLDTGKVSQMAFDKGFERAVQYGVPIYGAGCRGLETAVHNNIAEIARVLCDTEFISDEIAAQQLQNAARRGQVKVVEALIKASSISADVVKEVFANAVESK
;
A
#
# COMPACT_ATOMS: atom_id res chain seq x y z
N MET A 1 34.06 -9.65 -37.55
CA MET A 1 33.82 -9.41 -36.12
C MET A 1 34.19 -7.97 -35.84
N THR A 2 33.23 -7.17 -35.38
CA THR A 2 33.50 -5.79 -34.96
C THR A 2 34.26 -5.78 -33.62
N PRO A 3 34.93 -4.68 -33.22
CA PRO A 3 35.55 -4.57 -31.91
C PRO A 3 34.57 -4.82 -30.76
N ASP A 4 33.32 -4.38 -30.89
CA ASP A 4 32.26 -4.57 -29.89
C ASP A 4 31.88 -6.05 -29.76
N GLU A 5 31.68 -6.74 -30.89
CA GLU A 5 31.45 -8.20 -30.92
C GLU A 5 32.65 -8.96 -30.33
N ALA A 6 33.87 -8.53 -30.64
CA ALA A 6 35.08 -9.17 -30.14
C ALA A 6 35.23 -9.04 -28.63
N VAL A 7 34.91 -7.87 -28.05
CA VAL A 7 34.89 -7.67 -26.60
C VAL A 7 33.86 -8.58 -25.95
N LEU A 8 32.63 -8.64 -26.50
CA LEU A 8 31.58 -9.50 -25.95
C LEU A 8 31.97 -10.99 -26.02
N VAL A 9 32.57 -11.44 -27.12
CA VAL A 9 33.06 -12.82 -27.26
C VAL A 9 34.20 -13.10 -26.29
N ALA A 10 35.16 -12.16 -26.13
CA ALA A 10 36.27 -12.32 -25.20
C ALA A 10 35.78 -12.41 -23.74
N THR A 11 34.81 -11.59 -23.35
CA THR A 11 34.10 -11.65 -22.06
C THR A 11 33.37 -12.99 -21.90
N THR A 12 32.60 -13.40 -22.90
CA THR A 12 31.79 -14.64 -22.87
C THR A 12 32.66 -15.88 -22.75
N THR A 13 33.84 -15.87 -23.37
CA THR A 13 34.81 -16.97 -23.36
C THR A 13 35.89 -16.82 -22.27
N ARG A 14 35.81 -15.76 -21.44
CA ARG A 14 36.75 -15.45 -20.35
C ARG A 14 38.22 -15.35 -20.78
N GLN A 15 38.47 -14.87 -21.99
CA GLN A 15 39.83 -14.68 -22.53
C GLN A 15 40.41 -13.34 -22.08
N LEU A 16 40.83 -13.24 -20.81
CA LEU A 16 41.23 -11.99 -20.16
C LEU A 16 42.36 -11.22 -20.87
N ASN A 17 43.36 -11.93 -21.41
CA ASN A 17 44.46 -11.30 -22.14
C ASN A 17 43.98 -10.67 -23.46
N TRP A 18 43.14 -11.39 -24.20
CA TRP A 18 42.55 -10.89 -25.44
C TRP A 18 41.63 -9.70 -25.15
N LEU A 19 40.78 -9.82 -24.13
CA LEU A 19 39.91 -8.74 -23.66
C LEU A 19 40.72 -7.48 -23.31
N ARG A 20 41.82 -7.62 -22.56
CA ARG A 20 42.69 -6.50 -22.19
C ARG A 20 43.28 -5.82 -23.42
N SER A 21 43.77 -6.58 -24.39
CA SER A 21 44.28 -6.03 -25.65
C SER A 21 43.19 -5.29 -26.43
N LEU A 22 41.96 -5.81 -26.46
CA LEU A 22 40.82 -5.17 -27.14
C LEU A 22 40.43 -3.84 -26.47
N VAL A 23 40.27 -3.86 -25.14
CA VAL A 23 39.86 -2.69 -24.36
C VAL A 23 40.89 -1.56 -24.44
N VAL A 24 42.20 -1.88 -24.47
CA VAL A 24 43.25 -0.84 -24.59
C VAL A 24 43.41 -0.38 -26.04
N GLY A 25 43.41 -1.30 -27.00
CA GLY A 25 43.77 -1.03 -28.39
C GLY A 25 42.65 -0.42 -29.24
N TYR A 26 41.38 -0.56 -28.83
CA TYR A 26 40.23 -0.20 -29.66
C TYR A 26 39.22 0.68 -28.91
N SER A 27 38.50 1.49 -29.69
CA SER A 27 37.28 2.15 -29.24
C SER A 27 36.14 1.16 -29.35
N CYS A 28 35.73 0.60 -28.22
CA CYS A 28 34.69 -0.42 -28.13
C CYS A 28 33.59 -0.01 -27.14
N ASN A 29 32.34 -0.30 -27.48
CA ASN A 29 31.25 -0.26 -26.52
C ASN A 29 31.33 -1.51 -25.63
N VAL A 30 31.48 -1.31 -24.32
CA VAL A 30 31.67 -2.39 -23.35
C VAL A 30 30.43 -2.64 -22.48
N LEU A 31 29.31 -1.97 -22.74
CA LEU A 31 28.14 -2.03 -21.86
C LEU A 31 27.53 -3.44 -21.77
N ASP A 32 27.31 -4.12 -22.89
CA ASP A 32 26.80 -5.50 -22.89
C ASP A 32 27.78 -6.47 -22.22
N ALA A 33 29.08 -6.26 -22.44
CA ALA A 33 30.12 -7.04 -21.80
C ALA A 33 30.17 -6.84 -20.28
N LEU A 34 29.91 -5.62 -19.78
CA LEU A 34 29.78 -5.33 -18.36
C LEU A 34 28.57 -6.05 -17.76
N VAL A 35 27.43 -6.05 -18.45
CA VAL A 35 26.22 -6.77 -18.00
C VAL A 35 26.50 -8.27 -17.94
N VAL A 36 27.08 -8.86 -19.00
CA VAL A 36 27.44 -10.30 -19.01
C VAL A 36 28.44 -10.65 -17.91
N ALA A 37 29.45 -9.81 -17.67
CA ALA A 37 30.40 -10.02 -16.58
C ALA A 37 29.72 -9.90 -15.20
N GLY A 38 28.82 -8.95 -15.03
CA GLY A 38 27.98 -8.78 -13.85
C GLY A 38 27.09 -10.00 -13.57
N CYS A 39 26.33 -10.47 -14.57
CA CYS A 39 25.51 -11.68 -14.50
C CYS A 39 26.28 -12.92 -14.03
N ARG A 40 27.59 -12.98 -14.27
CA ARG A 40 28.45 -14.12 -13.94
C ARG A 40 29.29 -13.91 -12.67
N GLY A 41 29.25 -12.71 -12.11
CA GLY A 41 30.11 -12.32 -10.99
C GLY A 41 31.59 -12.34 -11.35
N ASP A 42 31.95 -12.17 -12.63
CA ASP A 42 33.34 -12.24 -13.09
C ASP A 42 34.07 -10.93 -12.79
N VAL A 43 34.53 -10.81 -11.54
CA VAL A 43 35.24 -9.62 -11.02
C VAL A 43 36.47 -9.29 -11.87
N SER A 44 37.27 -10.28 -12.27
CA SER A 44 38.47 -10.04 -13.10
C SER A 44 38.13 -9.45 -14.46
N THR A 45 37.02 -9.88 -15.07
CA THR A 45 36.53 -9.29 -16.31
C THR A 45 36.03 -7.87 -16.08
N LEU A 46 35.26 -7.63 -15.01
CA LEU A 46 34.80 -6.30 -14.64
C LEU A 46 35.97 -5.33 -14.44
N GLU A 47 37.02 -5.72 -13.72
CA GLU A 47 38.22 -4.89 -13.52
C GLU A 47 38.87 -4.46 -14.84
N ILE A 48 38.91 -5.34 -15.84
CA ILE A 48 39.44 -5.01 -17.17
C ILE A 48 38.51 -4.01 -17.88
N LEU A 49 37.21 -4.26 -17.88
CA LEU A 49 36.22 -3.42 -18.57
C LEU A 49 36.12 -2.02 -17.93
N LEU A 50 36.21 -1.94 -16.61
CA LEU A 50 36.13 -0.71 -15.81
C LEU A 50 37.33 0.23 -16.01
N THR A 51 38.37 -0.19 -16.73
CA THR A 51 39.45 0.71 -17.16
C THR A 51 38.99 1.79 -18.14
N LYS A 52 37.84 1.60 -18.80
CA LYS A 52 37.22 2.64 -19.64
C LYS A 52 36.52 3.69 -18.77
N PRO A 53 36.73 5.00 -19.03
CA PRO A 53 36.08 6.06 -18.26
C PRO A 53 34.60 6.23 -18.65
N LYS A 54 33.82 6.86 -17.76
CA LYS A 54 32.44 7.31 -18.01
C LYS A 54 31.47 6.21 -18.46
N LEU A 55 31.48 5.08 -17.75
CA LEU A 55 30.57 3.96 -18.00
C LEU A 55 29.25 4.10 -17.24
N GLU A 56 28.16 3.63 -17.83
CA GLU A 56 26.90 3.42 -17.13
C GLU A 56 26.91 2.01 -16.50
N LEU A 57 27.02 1.94 -15.17
CA LEU A 57 27.24 0.67 -14.44
C LEU A 57 25.97 0.05 -13.87
N ARG A 58 24.83 0.76 -13.91
CA ARG A 58 23.58 0.34 -13.27
C ARG A 58 23.13 -1.05 -13.75
N GLY A 59 23.11 -1.28 -15.06
CA GLY A 59 22.67 -2.55 -15.63
C GLY A 59 23.51 -3.73 -15.16
N ALA A 60 24.83 -3.57 -15.11
CA ALA A 60 25.74 -4.60 -14.62
C ALA A 60 25.59 -4.85 -13.11
N ALA A 61 25.36 -3.80 -12.31
CA ALA A 61 25.18 -3.92 -10.88
C ALA A 61 23.87 -4.64 -10.53
N VAL A 62 22.77 -4.30 -11.20
CA VAL A 62 21.48 -4.98 -11.05
C VAL A 62 21.59 -6.44 -11.47
N ALA A 63 22.17 -6.72 -12.65
CA ALA A 63 22.37 -8.09 -13.12
C ALA A 63 23.22 -8.94 -12.16
N ALA A 64 24.27 -8.35 -11.56
CA ALA A 64 25.07 -9.02 -10.53
C ALA A 64 24.26 -9.27 -9.25
N ALA A 65 23.40 -8.33 -8.84
CA ALA A 65 22.55 -8.46 -7.66
C ALA A 65 21.48 -9.56 -7.82
N GLU A 66 20.82 -9.60 -8.98
CA GLU A 66 19.84 -10.64 -9.33
C GLU A 66 20.45 -12.05 -9.26
N ASN A 67 21.73 -12.20 -9.60
CA ASN A 67 22.46 -13.47 -9.58
C ASN A 67 23.32 -13.69 -8.31
N CYS A 68 23.11 -12.90 -7.25
CA CYS A 68 23.79 -13.04 -5.95
C CYS A 68 25.33 -12.86 -5.98
N HIS A 69 25.85 -12.02 -6.88
CA HIS A 69 27.28 -11.78 -7.01
C HIS A 69 27.74 -10.57 -6.19
N LEU A 70 27.84 -10.75 -4.87
CA LEU A 70 28.13 -9.68 -3.90
C LEU A 70 29.43 -8.90 -4.20
N ASP A 71 30.52 -9.60 -4.54
CA ASP A 71 31.81 -8.94 -4.84
C ASP A 71 31.76 -8.10 -6.11
N ALA A 72 31.03 -8.57 -7.13
CA ALA A 72 30.82 -7.82 -8.36
C ALA A 72 29.99 -6.56 -8.11
N VAL A 73 28.91 -6.66 -7.32
CA VAL A 73 28.10 -5.49 -6.91
C VAL A 73 28.94 -4.49 -6.12
N ARG A 74 29.74 -4.97 -5.15
CA ARG A 74 30.62 -4.11 -4.35
C ARG A 74 31.62 -3.35 -5.21
N LEU A 75 32.25 -4.02 -6.18
CA LEU A 75 33.15 -3.38 -7.13
C LEU A 75 32.40 -2.33 -7.97
N LEU A 76 31.25 -2.71 -8.54
CA LEU A 76 30.47 -1.85 -9.43
C LEU A 76 29.97 -0.59 -8.73
N LEU A 77 29.39 -0.71 -7.53
CA LEU A 77 28.92 0.43 -6.75
C LEU A 77 30.06 1.40 -6.41
N LYS A 78 31.24 0.89 -6.02
CA LYS A 78 32.43 1.70 -5.75
C LYS A 78 32.94 2.48 -6.97
N CYS A 79 32.71 1.96 -8.17
CA CYS A 79 33.15 2.58 -9.43
C CYS A 79 32.15 3.59 -10.02
N ILE A 80 30.98 3.79 -9.42
CA ILE A 80 30.02 4.79 -9.88
C ILE A 80 30.47 6.19 -9.42
N ASN A 81 30.94 7.01 -10.37
CA ASN A 81 31.55 8.31 -10.08
C ASN A 81 30.57 9.42 -9.64
N ALA A 82 29.26 9.23 -9.81
CA ALA A 82 28.26 10.25 -9.48
C ALA A 82 27.38 9.76 -8.33
N GLN A 83 27.40 10.45 -7.18
CA GLN A 83 26.66 10.05 -5.98
C GLN A 83 25.17 9.79 -6.27
N ALA A 84 24.51 10.68 -7.01
CA ALA A 84 23.09 10.49 -7.35
C ALA A 84 22.85 9.19 -8.15
N LYS A 85 23.75 8.85 -9.07
CA LYS A 85 23.66 7.58 -9.82
C LYS A 85 23.96 6.38 -8.94
N GLN A 86 24.89 6.52 -8.00
CA GLN A 86 25.28 5.46 -7.06
C GLN A 86 24.11 5.12 -6.15
N VAL A 87 23.49 6.13 -5.53
CA VAL A 87 22.29 5.98 -4.69
C VAL A 87 21.18 5.29 -5.47
N VAL A 88 20.80 5.80 -6.64
CA VAL A 88 19.73 5.17 -7.45
C VAL A 88 20.09 3.72 -7.84
N THR A 89 21.35 3.43 -8.09
CA THR A 89 21.79 2.05 -8.39
C THR A 89 21.74 1.16 -7.16
N ALA A 90 22.14 1.67 -5.99
CA ALA A 90 22.08 0.96 -4.72
C ALA A 90 20.65 0.54 -4.37
N TRP A 91 19.66 1.43 -4.56
CA TRP A 91 18.24 1.10 -4.37
C TRP A 91 17.76 -0.02 -5.30
N ARG A 92 18.15 -0.03 -6.58
CA ARG A 92 17.81 -1.12 -7.51
C ARG A 92 18.49 -2.45 -7.14
N VAL A 93 19.72 -2.38 -6.63
CA VAL A 93 20.43 -3.54 -6.08
C VAL A 93 19.71 -4.06 -4.84
N MET A 94 19.27 -3.17 -3.94
CA MET A 94 18.52 -3.52 -2.74
C MET A 94 17.21 -4.23 -3.09
N GLU A 95 16.45 -3.68 -4.03
CA GLU A 95 15.21 -4.27 -4.56
C GLU A 95 15.46 -5.70 -5.11
N SER A 96 16.52 -5.88 -5.89
CA SER A 96 16.90 -7.18 -6.46
C SER A 96 17.32 -8.18 -5.38
N GLY A 97 18.10 -7.73 -4.40
CA GLY A 97 18.49 -8.54 -3.24
C GLY A 97 17.28 -8.95 -2.42
N ALA A 98 16.35 -8.01 -2.18
CA ALA A 98 15.15 -8.25 -1.40
C ALA A 98 14.18 -9.22 -2.08
N ARG A 99 13.96 -9.07 -3.38
CA ARG A 99 13.14 -10.00 -4.19
C ARG A 99 13.65 -11.44 -4.14
N ASN A 100 14.96 -11.63 -4.07
CA ASN A 100 15.61 -12.94 -4.10
C ASN A 100 16.04 -13.46 -2.72
N GLY A 101 15.80 -12.69 -1.64
CA GLY A 101 16.15 -13.11 -0.28
C GLY A 101 17.64 -13.02 0.06
N HIS A 102 18.43 -12.26 -0.70
CA HIS A 102 19.87 -12.13 -0.51
C HIS A 102 20.18 -11.07 0.56
N VAL A 103 20.16 -11.45 1.85
CA VAL A 103 20.33 -10.53 2.99
C VAL A 103 21.64 -9.74 2.89
N GLU A 104 22.77 -10.36 2.60
CA GLU A 104 24.07 -9.66 2.51
C GLU A 104 24.10 -8.64 1.36
N MET A 105 23.33 -8.88 0.29
CA MET A 105 23.17 -7.94 -0.81
C MET A 105 22.39 -6.70 -0.37
N VAL A 106 21.32 -6.90 0.40
CA VAL A 106 20.49 -5.81 0.94
C VAL A 106 21.30 -4.99 1.94
N VAL A 107 22.06 -5.65 2.83
CA VAL A 107 22.97 -4.99 3.78
C VAL A 107 23.99 -4.14 3.02
N LEU A 108 24.67 -4.72 2.02
CA LEU A 108 25.62 -3.98 1.19
C LEU A 108 24.96 -2.78 0.50
N ALA A 109 23.77 -2.95 -0.07
CA ALA A 109 23.09 -1.89 -0.79
C ALA A 109 22.70 -0.73 0.14
N ALA A 110 22.28 -1.02 1.37
CA ALA A 110 21.93 -0.03 2.38
C ALA A 110 23.12 0.88 2.75
N GLU A 111 24.36 0.37 2.71
CA GLU A 111 25.57 1.19 2.93
C GLU A 111 25.74 2.30 1.88
N TYR A 112 25.16 2.15 0.68
CA TYR A 112 25.28 3.10 -0.44
C TYR A 112 24.00 3.88 -0.71
N ALA A 113 22.88 3.48 -0.11
CA ALA A 113 21.57 4.09 -0.26
C ALA A 113 21.36 5.20 0.79
N ASP A 114 22.15 6.28 0.76
CA ASP A 114 21.98 7.38 1.74
C ASP A 114 20.67 8.17 1.53
N GLU A 115 19.86 8.29 2.58
CA GLU A 115 18.58 9.04 2.62
C GLU A 115 18.74 10.56 2.70
N GLY A 116 19.93 11.05 3.04
CA GLY A 116 20.20 12.48 3.29
C GLY A 116 20.01 13.41 2.09
N ARG A 117 19.47 12.91 0.96
CA ARG A 117 19.18 13.70 -0.25
C ARG A 117 17.84 13.30 -0.85
N HIS A 118 16.77 13.79 -0.21
CA HIS A 118 15.40 13.82 -0.76
C HIS A 118 15.34 14.34 -2.21
N SER A 119 16.36 15.07 -2.69
CA SER A 119 16.47 15.50 -4.09
C SER A 119 16.54 14.36 -5.11
N THR A 120 16.92 13.14 -4.69
CA THR A 120 17.01 11.98 -5.59
C THR A 120 15.71 11.18 -5.71
N TRP A 121 14.72 11.41 -4.84
CA TRP A 121 13.40 10.75 -4.91
C TRP A 121 12.71 11.03 -6.25
N SER A 122 12.87 12.25 -6.78
CA SER A 122 12.33 12.64 -8.10
C SER A 122 12.84 11.79 -9.28
N THR A 123 13.88 10.98 -9.06
CA THR A 123 14.47 10.09 -10.07
C THR A 123 14.19 8.60 -9.83
N MET A 124 13.40 8.28 -8.79
CA MET A 124 12.97 6.93 -8.47
C MET A 124 11.48 6.81 -8.76
N ASP A 125 11.11 5.82 -9.58
CA ASP A 125 9.70 5.55 -9.87
C ASP A 125 8.98 4.98 -8.64
N ASP A 126 9.71 4.27 -7.75
CA ASP A 126 9.18 3.69 -6.51
C ASP A 126 10.32 3.25 -5.55
N PRO A 127 10.69 4.06 -4.53
CA PRO A 127 11.73 3.70 -3.57
C PRO A 127 11.29 2.65 -2.52
N ASP A 128 9.98 2.43 -2.33
CA ASP A 128 9.44 1.54 -1.29
C ASP A 128 9.44 0.05 -1.68
N ASN A 129 9.87 -0.28 -2.90
CA ASN A 129 9.66 -1.60 -3.49
C ASN A 129 10.48 -2.74 -2.82
N ALA A 130 11.55 -2.43 -2.08
CA ALA A 130 12.40 -3.46 -1.47
C ALA A 130 11.68 -4.24 -0.35
N LEU A 131 11.02 -3.54 0.58
CA LEU A 131 10.27 -4.20 1.66
C LEU A 131 9.11 -5.02 1.10
N ALA A 132 8.35 -4.45 0.16
CA ALA A 132 7.25 -5.16 -0.51
C ALA A 132 7.72 -6.42 -1.26
N CYS A 133 8.86 -6.35 -1.96
CA CYS A 133 9.47 -7.51 -2.62
C CYS A 133 9.90 -8.60 -1.62
N ALA A 134 10.48 -8.21 -0.48
CA ALA A 134 10.87 -9.16 0.56
C ALA A 134 9.66 -9.89 1.15
N ILE A 135 8.59 -9.15 1.44
CA ILE A 135 7.31 -9.70 1.96
C ILE A 135 6.68 -10.62 0.91
N ALA A 136 6.60 -10.18 -0.36
CA ALA A 136 6.06 -11.02 -1.46
C ALA A 136 6.81 -12.34 -1.61
N GLY A 137 8.13 -12.31 -1.42
CA GLY A 137 9.01 -13.48 -1.52
C GLY A 137 9.06 -14.36 -0.26
N GLY A 138 8.44 -13.94 0.84
CA GLY A 138 8.54 -14.64 2.14
C GLY A 138 9.93 -14.57 2.77
N HIS A 139 10.73 -13.55 2.42
CA HIS A 139 12.13 -13.43 2.85
C HIS A 139 12.24 -12.74 4.20
N VAL A 140 11.81 -13.42 5.26
CA VAL A 140 11.68 -12.85 6.62
C VAL A 140 12.98 -12.23 7.14
N GLU A 141 14.15 -12.82 6.87
CA GLU A 141 15.42 -12.25 7.32
C GLU A 141 15.78 -10.94 6.61
N VAL A 142 15.35 -10.78 5.35
CA VAL A 142 15.46 -9.48 4.67
C VAL A 142 14.50 -8.48 5.31
N VAL A 143 13.24 -8.86 5.56
CA VAL A 143 12.26 -8.00 6.24
C VAL A 143 12.81 -7.54 7.58
N ARG A 144 13.34 -8.46 8.40
CA ARG A 144 13.96 -8.17 9.70
C ARG A 144 15.06 -7.12 9.60
N PHE A 145 15.92 -7.21 8.58
CA PHE A 145 16.95 -6.20 8.34
C PHE A 145 16.35 -4.86 7.90
N LEU A 146 15.39 -4.86 6.98
CA LEU A 146 14.79 -3.64 6.43
C LEU A 146 13.99 -2.86 7.49
N VAL A 147 13.18 -3.53 8.30
CA VAL A 147 12.32 -2.85 9.30
C VAL A 147 13.06 -2.51 10.61
N GLY A 148 14.23 -3.10 10.86
CA GLY A 148 15.03 -2.87 12.06
C GLY A 148 16.29 -2.03 11.81
N PRO A 149 17.45 -2.65 11.55
CA PRO A 149 18.75 -1.96 11.48
C PRO A 149 18.97 -1.09 10.23
N CYS A 150 18.26 -1.32 9.13
CA CYS A 150 18.37 -0.47 7.94
C CYS A 150 17.85 0.92 8.30
N PRO A 151 18.54 2.04 8.04
CA PRO A 151 18.10 3.37 8.49
C PRO A 151 16.87 3.89 7.74
N HIS A 152 16.41 3.18 6.71
CA HIS A 152 15.42 3.71 5.78
C HIS A 152 13.98 3.83 6.30
N HIS A 153 13.27 4.85 5.81
CA HIS A 153 11.83 4.98 5.97
C HIS A 153 11.10 4.13 4.92
N TRP A 154 10.20 3.26 5.40
CA TRP A 154 9.39 2.38 4.56
C TRP A 154 7.92 2.67 4.74
N ASN A 155 7.14 2.50 3.67
CA ASN A 155 5.69 2.50 3.78
C ASN A 155 5.16 1.25 4.51
N PHE A 156 5.10 1.33 5.84
CA PHE A 156 4.61 0.24 6.69
C PHE A 156 3.12 -0.06 6.51
N ALA A 157 2.33 0.87 6.00
CA ALA A 157 0.91 0.63 5.76
C ALA A 157 0.69 -0.39 4.63
N ASP A 158 1.42 -0.24 3.53
CA ASP A 158 1.35 -1.18 2.40
C ASP A 158 2.05 -2.50 2.72
N ALA A 159 3.17 -2.43 3.47
CA ALA A 159 3.84 -3.63 3.98
C ALA A 159 2.92 -4.46 4.90
N LEU A 160 2.20 -3.80 5.82
CA LEU A 160 1.24 -4.45 6.71
C LEU A 160 0.08 -5.04 5.92
N ASP A 161 -0.45 -4.33 4.92
CA ASP A 161 -1.54 -4.85 4.08
C ASP A 161 -1.12 -6.11 3.35
N GLN A 162 0.07 -6.09 2.76
CA GLN A 162 0.60 -7.23 2.04
C GLN A 162 0.87 -8.42 2.96
N ALA A 163 1.47 -8.19 4.13
CA ALA A 163 1.72 -9.24 5.12
C ALA A 163 0.41 -9.84 5.65
N ALA A 164 -0.60 -9.01 5.93
CA ALA A 164 -1.94 -9.44 6.32
C ALA A 164 -2.64 -10.23 5.21
N ALA A 165 -2.50 -9.82 3.95
CA ALA A 165 -3.06 -10.54 2.81
C ALA A 165 -2.44 -11.95 2.65
N LEU A 166 -1.15 -12.10 2.98
CA LEU A 166 -0.44 -13.38 2.95
C LEU A 166 -0.66 -14.22 4.22
N GLY A 167 -1.19 -13.63 5.30
CA GLY A 167 -1.32 -14.27 6.60
C GLY A 167 0.03 -14.51 7.29
N ASP A 168 1.06 -13.70 6.97
CA ASP A 168 2.41 -13.86 7.50
C ASP A 168 2.54 -13.20 8.88
N GLN A 169 2.20 -13.95 9.92
CA GLN A 169 2.20 -13.46 11.30
C GLN A 169 3.58 -12.99 11.76
N GLU A 170 4.66 -13.65 11.34
CA GLU A 170 6.02 -13.26 11.77
C GLU A 170 6.39 -11.89 11.19
N VAL A 171 6.08 -11.66 9.91
CA VAL A 171 6.28 -10.35 9.27
C VAL A 171 5.43 -9.27 9.93
N ILE A 172 4.17 -9.56 10.25
CA ILE A 172 3.29 -8.60 10.93
C ILE A 172 3.87 -8.20 12.30
N GLU A 173 4.35 -9.17 13.09
CA GLU A 173 4.99 -8.90 14.38
C GLU A 173 6.27 -8.07 14.23
N LEU A 174 7.05 -8.30 13.16
CA LEU A 174 8.22 -7.48 12.84
C LEU A 174 7.83 -6.03 12.52
N ILE A 175 6.80 -5.83 11.70
CA ILE A 175 6.30 -4.49 11.35
C ILE A 175 5.75 -3.79 12.59
N HIS A 176 4.92 -4.46 13.40
CA HIS A 176 4.37 -3.91 14.65
C HIS A 176 5.46 -3.44 15.62
N ARG A 177 6.56 -4.20 15.74
CA ARG A 177 7.69 -3.81 16.59
C ARG A 177 8.45 -2.60 16.03
N ALA A 178 8.49 -2.45 14.71
CA ALA A 178 9.21 -1.38 14.05
C ALA A 178 8.44 -0.05 14.02
N ILE A 179 7.10 -0.06 14.09
CA ILE A 179 6.28 1.17 14.05
C ILE A 179 6.71 2.17 15.13
N PRO A 180 6.77 1.83 16.44
CA PRO A 180 7.15 2.79 17.49
C PRO A 180 8.56 3.38 17.36
N GLU A 181 9.48 2.68 16.69
CA GLU A 181 10.90 3.05 16.63
C GLU A 181 11.25 3.94 15.42
N ARG A 182 10.33 4.13 14.46
CA ARG A 182 10.60 4.79 13.17
C ARG A 182 9.70 5.96 12.84
N ILE A 183 8.91 6.41 13.82
CA ILE A 183 8.11 7.62 13.73
C ILE A 183 9.05 8.80 13.94
N ASP A 184 9.56 9.40 12.86
CA ASP A 184 10.03 10.79 12.96
C ASP A 184 9.90 11.59 11.65
N GLU A 185 9.57 12.87 11.85
CA GLU A 185 9.53 14.09 11.02
C GLU A 185 8.46 14.35 9.93
N TYR A 186 7.85 13.37 9.24
CA TYR A 186 6.92 13.68 8.11
C TYR A 186 5.45 13.29 8.28
N VAL A 187 5.11 12.50 9.30
CA VAL A 187 3.73 12.14 9.62
C VAL A 187 3.55 12.25 11.13
N ASP A 188 3.15 13.43 11.61
CA ASP A 188 2.88 13.74 13.03
C ASP A 188 1.76 12.88 13.67
N GLU A 189 1.28 11.81 13.04
CA GLU A 189 -0.04 11.20 13.32
C GLU A 189 -0.03 9.67 13.58
N ILE A 190 1.12 8.99 13.59
CA ILE A 190 1.15 7.57 13.97
C ILE A 190 2.06 7.44 15.19
N ASP A 191 1.51 7.52 16.41
CA ASP A 191 2.28 7.34 17.65
C ASP A 191 2.35 5.86 18.06
N ASP A 192 1.38 5.04 17.60
CA ASP A 192 1.31 3.61 17.89
C ASP A 192 0.59 2.78 16.80
N VAL A 193 0.35 1.50 17.09
CA VAL A 193 -0.34 0.57 16.18
C VAL A 193 -1.86 0.88 16.09
N ASP A 194 -2.46 1.51 17.11
CA ASP A 194 -3.86 1.95 17.03
C ASP A 194 -4.00 3.08 15.99
N ASP A 195 -3.05 4.02 15.95
CA ASP A 195 -3.05 5.09 14.95
C ASP A 195 -2.86 4.58 13.52
N MET A 196 -2.18 3.45 13.34
CA MET A 196 -2.04 2.79 12.03
C MET A 196 -3.41 2.53 11.39
N MET A 197 -4.43 2.15 12.17
CA MET A 197 -5.81 1.97 11.68
C MET A 197 -6.35 3.23 10.99
N THR A 198 -6.04 4.42 11.54
CA THR A 198 -6.50 5.70 11.00
C THR A 198 -5.87 6.05 9.65
N TYR A 199 -4.76 5.38 9.31
CA TYR A 199 -4.06 5.55 8.03
C TYR A 199 -4.37 4.41 7.05
N VAL A 200 -4.37 3.15 7.49
CA VAL A 200 -4.62 2.00 6.60
C VAL A 200 -6.05 1.98 6.06
N ALA A 201 -7.04 2.29 6.91
CA ALA A 201 -8.43 2.16 6.52
C ALA A 201 -8.87 3.24 5.51
N PRO A 202 -8.64 4.55 5.72
CA PRO A 202 -8.94 5.56 4.70
C PRO A 202 -8.07 5.41 3.45
N GLY A 203 -6.85 4.89 3.57
CA GLY A 203 -5.99 4.54 2.44
C GLY A 203 -6.54 3.41 1.56
N GLY A 204 -7.42 2.57 2.12
CA GLY A 204 -7.99 1.42 1.41
C GLY A 204 -7.13 0.16 1.48
N ARG A 205 -6.22 0.07 2.45
CA ARG A 205 -5.46 -1.15 2.77
C ARG A 205 -6.36 -2.10 3.54
N VAL A 206 -7.14 -2.87 2.80
CA VAL A 206 -8.26 -3.67 3.31
C VAL A 206 -7.79 -4.76 4.27
N HIS A 207 -6.72 -5.46 3.93
CA HIS A 207 -6.21 -6.60 4.70
C HIS A 207 -5.61 -6.12 6.02
N ALA A 208 -4.83 -5.04 5.99
CA ALA A 208 -4.29 -4.41 7.19
C ALA A 208 -5.42 -3.94 8.11
N ALA A 209 -6.41 -3.21 7.58
CA ALA A 209 -7.52 -2.71 8.37
C ALA A 209 -8.37 -3.84 8.98
N ARG A 210 -8.65 -4.93 8.22
CA ARG A 210 -9.35 -6.10 8.77
C ARG A 210 -8.53 -6.78 9.86
N TYR A 211 -7.25 -7.03 9.61
CA TYR A 211 -6.34 -7.65 10.58
C TYR A 211 -6.29 -6.83 11.88
N LEU A 212 -6.03 -5.53 11.80
CA LEU A 212 -5.99 -4.65 12.96
C LEU A 212 -7.33 -4.67 13.73
N TYR A 213 -8.44 -4.62 13.01
CA TYR A 213 -9.77 -4.67 13.60
C TYR A 213 -10.02 -5.98 14.38
N GLU A 214 -9.64 -7.12 13.81
CA GLU A 214 -9.80 -8.44 14.42
C GLU A 214 -8.89 -8.64 15.64
N HIS A 215 -7.75 -7.92 15.69
CA HIS A 215 -6.77 -7.97 16.78
C HIS A 215 -7.00 -6.90 17.87
N GLY A 216 -8.15 -6.21 17.85
CA GLY A 216 -8.57 -5.32 18.94
C GLY A 216 -8.26 -3.85 18.74
N HIS A 217 -7.65 -3.45 17.61
CA HIS A 217 -7.43 -2.06 17.22
C HIS A 217 -8.72 -1.45 16.65
N ASN A 218 -9.81 -1.50 17.43
CA ASN A 218 -11.17 -1.12 17.01
C ASN A 218 -11.97 -0.40 18.10
N SER A 219 -11.29 0.30 19.01
CA SER A 219 -11.94 1.04 20.09
C SER A 219 -13.01 2.02 19.55
N ALA A 220 -14.06 2.27 20.34
CA ALA A 220 -15.15 3.14 19.91
C ALA A 220 -14.67 4.58 19.59
N GLU A 221 -13.64 5.03 20.31
CA GLU A 221 -12.98 6.32 20.09
C GLU A 221 -12.23 6.34 18.75
N LEU A 222 -11.36 5.35 18.51
CA LEU A 222 -10.61 5.19 17.26
C LEU A 222 -11.54 5.10 16.03
N MET A 223 -12.58 4.27 16.13
CA MET A 223 -13.54 4.08 15.05
C MET A 223 -14.40 5.33 14.80
N SER A 224 -14.58 6.19 15.80
CA SER A 224 -15.32 7.45 15.65
C SER A 224 -14.63 8.48 14.76
N GLY A 225 -13.29 8.44 14.71
CA GLY A 225 -12.49 9.25 13.78
C GLY A 225 -12.25 8.53 12.44
N THR A 226 -12.02 7.21 12.49
CA THR A 226 -11.62 6.43 11.31
C THR A 226 -12.76 6.22 10.32
N PHE A 227 -13.95 5.80 10.78
CA PHE A 227 -15.05 5.45 9.88
C PHE A 227 -15.48 6.62 8.96
N PRO A 228 -15.64 7.87 9.45
CA PRO A 228 -15.96 9.00 8.57
C PRO A 228 -14.92 9.24 7.46
N ARG A 229 -13.62 9.06 7.76
CA ARG A 229 -12.54 9.22 6.77
C ARG A 229 -12.57 8.12 5.70
N VAL A 230 -12.94 6.89 6.08
CA VAL A 230 -13.13 5.76 5.16
C VAL A 230 -14.26 6.06 4.17
N VAL A 231 -15.36 6.63 4.68
CA VAL A 231 -16.51 7.06 3.86
C VAL A 231 -16.11 8.20 2.93
N GLU A 232 -15.46 9.25 3.44
CA GLU A 232 -14.93 10.36 2.63
C GLU A 232 -14.00 9.88 1.50
N SER A 233 -13.16 8.89 1.79
CA SER A 233 -12.20 8.33 0.83
C SER A 233 -12.84 7.34 -0.16
N GLY A 234 -14.15 7.09 -0.06
CA GLY A 234 -14.89 6.21 -0.97
C GLY A 234 -14.49 4.74 -0.89
N LYS A 235 -13.92 4.28 0.23
CA LYS A 235 -13.46 2.89 0.39
C LYS A 235 -14.65 1.97 0.72
N THR A 236 -15.43 1.64 -0.29
CA THR A 236 -16.71 0.92 -0.17
C THR A 236 -16.61 -0.42 0.52
N GLU A 237 -15.56 -1.20 0.24
CA GLU A 237 -15.36 -2.51 0.88
C GLU A 237 -15.15 -2.38 2.40
N LEU A 238 -14.30 -1.46 2.83
CA LEU A 238 -14.05 -1.24 4.26
C LEU A 238 -15.24 -0.60 4.97
N MET A 239 -15.92 0.33 4.30
CA MET A 239 -17.18 0.86 4.80
C MET A 239 -18.17 -0.27 5.07
N GLN A 240 -18.33 -1.18 4.11
CA GLN A 240 -19.23 -2.33 4.20
C GLN A 240 -18.81 -3.25 5.35
N PHE A 241 -17.53 -3.62 5.41
CA PHE A 241 -16.96 -4.42 6.49
C PHE A 241 -17.26 -3.81 7.87
N PHE A 242 -16.97 -2.53 8.09
CA PHE A 242 -17.22 -1.89 9.39
C PHE A 242 -18.69 -1.90 9.76
N LEU A 243 -19.60 -1.67 8.81
CA LEU A 243 -21.04 -1.72 9.05
C LEU A 243 -21.54 -3.15 9.34
N ASP A 244 -20.95 -4.16 8.70
CA ASP A 244 -21.23 -5.58 8.96
C ASP A 244 -20.88 -5.99 10.39
N THR A 245 -19.90 -5.34 11.01
CA THR A 245 -19.55 -5.63 12.40
C THR A 245 -20.62 -5.24 13.41
N GLY A 246 -21.52 -4.30 13.05
CA GLY A 246 -22.54 -3.75 13.95
C GLY A 246 -21.97 -2.93 15.13
N LYS A 247 -20.65 -2.65 15.14
CA LYS A 247 -19.96 -1.93 16.23
C LYS A 247 -19.69 -0.45 15.92
N VAL A 248 -20.04 0.03 14.72
CA VAL A 248 -19.92 1.45 14.38
C VAL A 248 -20.88 2.25 15.25
N SER A 249 -20.35 3.21 16.01
CA SER A 249 -21.18 4.05 16.87
C SER A 249 -22.08 4.96 16.04
N GLN A 250 -23.25 5.33 16.58
CA GLN A 250 -24.17 6.24 15.90
C GLN A 250 -23.47 7.56 15.51
N MET A 251 -22.66 8.11 16.41
CA MET A 251 -21.90 9.34 16.14
C MET A 251 -20.93 9.18 14.96
N ALA A 252 -20.26 8.04 14.85
CA ALA A 252 -19.35 7.76 13.72
C ALA A 252 -20.13 7.62 12.41
N PHE A 253 -21.29 6.95 12.47
CA PHE A 253 -22.18 6.80 11.33
C PHE A 253 -22.69 8.15 10.84
N ASP A 254 -23.22 9.00 11.73
CA ASP A 254 -23.75 10.32 11.40
C ASP A 254 -22.68 11.20 10.74
N LYS A 255 -21.48 11.24 11.32
CA LYS A 255 -20.32 11.96 10.73
C LYS A 255 -19.94 11.41 9.36
N GLY A 256 -19.92 10.09 9.19
CA GLY A 256 -19.63 9.46 7.90
C GLY A 256 -20.67 9.82 6.85
N PHE A 257 -21.95 9.85 7.23
CA PHE A 257 -23.04 10.27 6.36
C PHE A 257 -22.91 11.73 5.93
N GLU A 258 -22.62 12.64 6.86
CA GLU A 258 -22.33 14.05 6.54
C GLU A 258 -21.20 14.18 5.52
N ARG A 259 -20.09 13.41 5.68
CA ARG A 259 -18.97 13.39 4.73
C ARG A 259 -19.39 12.85 3.37
N ALA A 260 -20.17 11.79 3.31
CA ALA A 260 -20.63 11.23 2.04
C ALA A 260 -21.47 12.22 1.23
N VAL A 261 -22.38 12.94 1.90
CA VAL A 261 -23.18 14.01 1.28
C VAL A 261 -22.29 15.15 0.81
N GLN A 262 -21.33 15.57 1.64
CA GLN A 262 -20.41 16.66 1.31
C GLN A 262 -19.55 16.35 0.07
N TYR A 263 -19.06 15.12 -0.06
CA TYR A 263 -18.11 14.73 -1.10
C TYR A 263 -18.73 13.92 -2.25
N GLY A 264 -20.05 13.71 -2.23
CA GLY A 264 -20.77 13.00 -3.29
C GLY A 264 -20.38 11.52 -3.42
N VAL A 265 -20.05 10.86 -2.30
CA VAL A 265 -19.63 9.45 -2.29
C VAL A 265 -20.85 8.53 -2.40
N PRO A 266 -20.91 7.60 -3.38
CA PRO A 266 -22.03 6.67 -3.50
C PRO A 266 -22.00 5.58 -2.43
N ILE A 267 -23.04 5.52 -1.58
CA ILE A 267 -23.15 4.54 -0.49
C ILE A 267 -24.26 3.52 -0.78
N TYR A 268 -24.05 2.65 -1.76
CA TYR A 268 -25.06 1.66 -2.17
C TYR A 268 -25.37 0.59 -1.11
N GLY A 269 -24.46 0.31 -0.16
CA GLY A 269 -24.63 -0.70 0.91
C GLY A 269 -24.98 -0.15 2.30
N ALA A 270 -24.45 1.01 2.69
CA ALA A 270 -24.84 1.67 3.94
C ALA A 270 -26.14 2.46 3.83
N GLY A 271 -26.67 2.71 2.63
CA GLY A 271 -27.98 3.36 2.50
C GLY A 271 -29.06 2.55 3.21
N CYS A 272 -29.13 1.24 2.94
CA CYS A 272 -30.11 0.33 3.53
C CYS A 272 -29.94 0.18 5.05
N ARG A 273 -28.69 -0.04 5.49
CA ARG A 273 -28.35 -0.20 6.92
C ARG A 273 -28.44 1.09 7.71
N GLY A 274 -28.06 2.19 7.07
CA GLY A 274 -28.18 3.55 7.57
C GLY A 274 -29.63 3.97 7.73
N LEU A 275 -30.49 3.57 6.79
CA LEU A 275 -31.93 3.81 6.88
C LEU A 275 -32.52 3.00 8.04
N GLU A 276 -32.16 1.71 8.14
CA GLU A 276 -32.56 0.86 9.26
C GLU A 276 -32.10 1.42 10.62
N THR A 277 -30.86 1.91 10.69
CA THR A 277 -30.28 2.48 11.92
C THR A 277 -30.91 3.83 12.27
N ALA A 278 -31.12 4.70 11.28
CA ALA A 278 -31.79 5.99 11.45
C ALA A 278 -33.23 5.80 11.94
N VAL A 279 -33.95 4.83 11.37
CA VAL A 279 -35.29 4.45 11.83
C VAL A 279 -35.21 3.84 13.23
N HIS A 280 -34.29 2.93 13.49
CA HIS A 280 -34.10 2.34 14.82
C HIS A 280 -33.90 3.40 15.91
N ASN A 281 -33.07 4.41 15.63
CA ASN A 281 -32.73 5.50 16.54
C ASN A 281 -33.63 6.73 16.44
N ASN A 282 -34.72 6.66 15.67
CA ASN A 282 -35.72 7.71 15.51
C ASN A 282 -35.17 9.05 14.94
N ILE A 283 -34.23 8.97 13.99
CA ILE A 283 -33.55 10.11 13.36
C ILE A 283 -34.18 10.41 11.99
N ALA A 284 -35.22 11.25 12.03
CA ALA A 284 -36.08 11.54 10.88
C ALA A 284 -35.36 12.16 9.66
N GLU A 285 -34.42 13.08 9.91
CA GLU A 285 -33.77 13.82 8.83
C GLU A 285 -32.84 12.92 8.00
N ILE A 286 -32.06 12.06 8.67
CA ILE A 286 -31.17 11.10 8.01
C ILE A 286 -31.99 10.07 7.23
N ALA A 287 -33.09 9.59 7.79
CA ALA A 287 -33.98 8.63 7.11
C ALA A 287 -34.56 9.22 5.81
N ARG A 288 -34.97 10.49 5.82
CA ARG A 288 -35.47 11.18 4.63
C ARG A 288 -34.40 11.35 3.57
N VAL A 289 -33.23 11.88 3.93
CA VAL A 289 -32.14 12.13 2.96
C VAL A 289 -31.70 10.82 2.32
N LEU A 290 -31.63 9.73 3.08
CA LEU A 290 -31.29 8.41 2.56
C LEU A 290 -32.31 7.88 1.53
N CYS A 291 -33.59 8.14 1.75
CA CYS A 291 -34.63 7.81 0.77
C CYS A 291 -34.62 8.75 -0.44
N ASP A 292 -34.36 10.05 -0.26
CA ASP A 292 -34.33 11.04 -1.35
C ASP A 292 -33.16 10.83 -2.31
N THR A 293 -32.07 10.24 -1.82
CA THR A 293 -30.99 9.77 -2.68
C THR A 293 -31.44 8.49 -3.39
N GLU A 294 -31.27 8.38 -4.71
CA GLU A 294 -31.64 7.21 -5.57
C GLU A 294 -30.90 5.89 -5.21
N PHE A 295 -30.39 5.77 -3.98
CA PHE A 295 -29.58 4.68 -3.47
C PHE A 295 -30.39 3.63 -2.67
N ILE A 296 -31.68 3.87 -2.41
CA ILE A 296 -32.57 2.94 -1.68
C ILE A 296 -33.72 2.51 -2.57
N SER A 297 -33.93 1.18 -2.68
CA SER A 297 -35.08 0.65 -3.42
C SER A 297 -36.39 0.91 -2.69
N ASP A 298 -37.46 1.09 -3.45
CA ASP A 298 -38.82 1.33 -2.94
C ASP A 298 -39.25 0.26 -1.91
N GLU A 299 -38.82 -1.00 -2.10
CA GLU A 299 -39.10 -2.11 -1.17
C GLU A 299 -38.45 -1.91 0.21
N ILE A 300 -37.20 -1.44 0.26
CA ILE A 300 -36.48 -1.24 1.51
C ILE A 300 -37.03 -0.01 2.24
N ALA A 301 -37.32 1.06 1.50
CA ALA A 301 -37.99 2.26 2.05
C ALA A 301 -39.37 1.92 2.64
N ALA A 302 -40.16 1.08 1.94
CA ALA A 302 -41.45 0.60 2.42
C ALA A 302 -41.35 -0.21 3.72
N GLN A 303 -40.39 -1.14 3.80
CA GLN A 303 -40.18 -1.98 4.98
C GLN A 303 -39.81 -1.14 6.21
N GLN A 304 -38.98 -0.12 6.03
CA GLN A 304 -38.56 0.77 7.11
C GLN A 304 -39.65 1.75 7.54
N LEU A 305 -40.46 2.25 6.61
CA LEU A 305 -41.67 3.01 6.91
C LEU A 305 -42.63 2.20 7.80
N GLN A 306 -42.83 0.92 7.49
CA GLN A 306 -43.66 0.01 8.30
C GLN A 306 -43.10 -0.21 9.71
N ASN A 307 -41.77 -0.37 9.83
CA ASN A 307 -41.11 -0.49 11.13
C ASN A 307 -41.25 0.77 11.98
N ALA A 308 -41.05 1.95 11.39
CA ALA A 308 -41.23 3.25 12.05
C ALA A 308 -42.67 3.43 12.55
N ALA A 309 -43.66 3.07 11.72
CA ALA A 309 -45.08 3.13 12.05
C ALA A 309 -45.44 2.21 13.24
N ARG A 310 -44.98 0.95 13.22
CA ARG A 310 -45.19 0.00 14.33
C ARG A 310 -44.58 0.48 15.64
N ARG A 311 -43.45 1.20 15.58
CA ARG A 311 -42.73 1.75 16.74
C ARG A 311 -43.27 3.11 17.21
N GLY A 312 -44.27 3.68 16.53
CA GLY A 312 -44.85 4.99 16.88
C GLY A 312 -43.92 6.19 16.64
N GLN A 313 -42.96 6.06 15.72
CA GLN A 313 -41.97 7.08 15.42
C GLN A 313 -42.51 8.16 14.46
N VAL A 314 -43.40 9.01 14.96
CA VAL A 314 -44.18 9.96 14.15
C VAL A 314 -43.30 10.85 13.26
N LYS A 315 -42.19 11.38 13.79
CA LYS A 315 -41.28 12.26 13.02
C LYS A 315 -40.59 11.52 11.86
N VAL A 316 -40.18 10.27 12.07
CA VAL A 316 -39.54 9.45 11.02
C VAL A 316 -40.57 9.09 9.96
N VAL A 317 -41.78 8.71 10.36
CA VAL A 317 -42.88 8.42 9.43
C VAL A 317 -43.20 9.64 8.55
N GLU A 318 -43.32 10.84 9.15
CA GLU A 318 -43.54 12.08 8.39
C GLU A 318 -42.40 12.40 7.42
N ALA A 319 -41.16 12.11 7.80
CA ALA A 319 -40.00 12.41 6.98
C ALA A 319 -39.86 11.41 5.82
N LEU A 320 -40.11 10.12 6.05
CA LEU A 320 -40.11 9.07 5.02
C LEU A 320 -41.22 9.27 3.99
N ILE A 321 -42.44 9.65 4.40
CA ILE A 321 -43.55 9.93 3.48
C ILE A 321 -43.25 11.12 2.56
N LYS A 322 -42.42 12.06 3.02
CA LYS A 322 -42.00 13.23 2.23
C LYS A 322 -40.84 12.91 1.29
N ALA A 323 -40.23 11.74 1.41
CA ALA A 323 -39.13 11.35 0.53
C ALA A 323 -39.66 11.01 -0.87
N SER A 324 -38.94 11.45 -1.91
CA SER A 324 -39.34 11.33 -3.31
C SER A 324 -39.45 9.89 -3.84
N SER A 325 -38.88 8.93 -3.11
CA SER A 325 -38.80 7.51 -3.45
C SER A 325 -39.97 6.65 -2.93
N ILE A 326 -40.85 7.16 -2.06
CA ILE A 326 -41.98 6.36 -1.53
C ILE A 326 -43.27 6.70 -2.28
N SER A 327 -43.83 5.71 -2.99
CA SER A 327 -45.09 5.89 -3.71
C SER A 327 -46.30 6.01 -2.77
N ALA A 328 -47.31 6.77 -3.19
CA ALA A 328 -48.53 6.98 -2.40
C ALA A 328 -49.31 5.69 -2.10
N ASP A 329 -49.14 4.64 -2.93
CA ASP A 329 -49.82 3.36 -2.73
C ASP A 329 -49.14 2.51 -1.65
N VAL A 330 -47.80 2.53 -1.58
CA VAL A 330 -47.03 1.93 -0.47
C VAL A 330 -47.42 2.56 0.86
N VAL A 331 -47.57 3.89 0.91
CA VAL A 331 -48.00 4.60 2.12
C VAL A 331 -49.37 4.10 2.59
N LYS A 332 -50.35 3.99 1.69
CA LYS A 332 -51.70 3.50 2.03
C LYS A 332 -51.66 2.08 2.60
N GLU A 333 -50.89 1.19 1.98
CA GLU A 333 -50.76 -0.20 2.42
C GLU A 333 -50.13 -0.31 3.81
N VAL A 334 -49.05 0.45 4.08
CA VAL A 334 -48.39 0.46 5.39
C VAL A 334 -49.34 0.96 6.49
N PHE A 335 -50.11 2.02 6.24
CA PHE A 335 -51.08 2.53 7.21
C PHE A 335 -52.27 1.58 7.43
N ALA A 336 -52.77 0.92 6.38
CA ALA A 336 -53.81 -0.11 6.52
C ALA A 336 -53.32 -1.25 7.43
N ASN A 337 -52.11 -1.75 7.19
CA ASN A 337 -51.49 -2.80 8.00
C ASN A 337 -51.20 -2.35 9.44
N ALA A 338 -50.81 -1.09 9.67
CA ALA A 338 -50.54 -0.56 11.00
C ALA A 338 -51.81 -0.43 11.86
N VAL A 339 -52.96 -0.11 11.24
CA VAL A 339 -54.27 -0.02 11.91
C VAL A 339 -54.82 -1.41 12.26
N GLU A 340 -54.54 -2.43 11.45
CA GLU A 340 -54.94 -3.83 11.69
C GLU A 340 -54.09 -4.52 12.77
N SER A 341 -52.84 -4.08 12.98
CA SER A 341 -51.92 -4.67 13.98
C SER A 341 -52.10 -4.18 15.43
N LYS A 342 -53.27 -3.64 15.78
CA LYS A 342 -53.61 -3.16 17.14
C LYS A 342 -54.23 -4.23 18.03
#